data_AF-A0A454D0J1-F1
#
_entry.id   AF-A0A454D0J1-F1
#
_cell.length_a   1.000
_cell.length_b   1.000
_cell.length_c   1.000
_cell.angle_alpha   90.00
_cell.angle_beta   90.00
_cell.angle_gamma   90.00
#
_symmetry.space_group_name_H-M   'P 1'
#
loop_
_entity.id
_entity.type
_entity.pdbx_description
1 polymer ?
#
loop_
_entity_poly.entity_id
_entity_poly.type
_entity_poly.pdbx_seq_one_letter_code
_entity_poly.pdbx_strand_id
1 'polypeptide(L)'
;IVGCLVLFAFFTQANETFPLAPPDLSSPRKALTSFDTLVSQANQQLTEIIEDPAQNTEQNRQRIYALFDKATQAFDLSKVPESSQTRVAIESVMLMKEILDRAPPTDLSLIPDNNTLTRWQIPDTGLELIKQPDGQYRFSEQTVHGLYSDYLLVKHLPSHSGASLDYYQY
;
A
#
# COMPACT_ATOMS: atom_id res chain seq x y z
N ILE A 1 -7.92 55.39 -16.78
CA ILE A 1 -8.37 54.69 -15.56
C ILE A 1 -9.61 53.91 -15.99
N VAL A 2 -9.58 52.60 -16.17
CA VAL A 2 -9.65 51.56 -15.14
C VAL A 2 -9.02 50.28 -15.71
N GLY A 3 -8.08 49.66 -14.99
CA GLY A 3 -7.61 48.30 -15.27
C GLY A 3 -8.19 47.35 -14.23
N CYS A 4 -9.09 46.46 -14.65
CA CYS A 4 -9.73 45.47 -13.79
C CYS A 4 -8.79 44.27 -13.64
N LEU A 5 -8.26 44.05 -12.43
CA LEU A 5 -7.37 42.94 -12.12
C LEU A 5 -8.23 41.78 -11.60
N VAL A 6 -8.39 40.75 -12.42
CA VAL A 6 -9.10 39.52 -12.04
C VAL A 6 -8.09 38.61 -11.34
N LEU A 7 -8.22 38.49 -10.02
CA LEU A 7 -7.50 37.50 -9.21
C LEU A 7 -8.14 36.13 -9.45
N PHE A 8 -7.45 35.27 -10.20
CA PHE A 8 -7.74 33.84 -10.19
C PHE A 8 -7.25 33.25 -8.87
N ALA A 9 -8.19 32.88 -7.99
CA ALA A 9 -7.90 32.03 -6.86
C ALA A 9 -7.66 30.61 -7.38
N PHE A 10 -6.43 30.12 -7.26
CA PHE A 10 -6.13 28.70 -7.41
C PHE A 10 -6.74 27.98 -6.22
N PHE A 11 -7.84 27.25 -6.46
CA PHE A 11 -8.28 26.23 -5.51
C PHE A 11 -7.31 25.06 -5.60
N THR A 12 -6.29 25.05 -4.74
CA THR A 12 -5.51 23.85 -4.47
C THR A 12 -6.43 22.87 -3.76
N GLN A 13 -7.01 21.92 -4.50
CA GLN A 13 -7.70 20.79 -3.88
C GLN A 13 -6.63 19.88 -3.27
N ALA A 14 -6.28 20.14 -2.01
CA ALA A 14 -5.67 19.12 -1.16
C ALA A 14 -6.73 18.02 -1.03
N ASN A 15 -6.59 16.94 -1.79
CA ASN A 15 -7.45 15.78 -1.68
C ASN A 15 -7.01 15.00 -0.43
N GLU A 16 -7.18 15.63 0.75
CA GLU A 16 -7.14 14.97 2.05
C GLU A 16 -8.22 13.90 2.02
N THR A 17 -7.82 12.70 1.63
CA THR A 17 -8.74 11.57 1.47
C THR A 17 -9.29 11.28 2.86
N PHE A 18 -10.62 11.45 3.02
CA PHE A 18 -11.29 11.38 4.31
C PHE A 18 -10.82 10.15 5.14
N PRO A 19 -10.57 10.27 6.46
CA PRO A 19 -9.98 9.17 7.24
C PRO A 19 -10.73 7.84 7.18
N LEU A 20 -12.03 7.83 6.91
CA LEU A 20 -12.81 6.58 6.74
C LEU A 20 -12.99 6.14 5.28
N ALA A 21 -12.47 6.89 4.31
CA ALA A 21 -12.50 6.46 2.93
C ALA A 21 -11.66 5.17 2.76
N PRO A 22 -12.22 4.12 2.15
CA PRO A 22 -11.47 2.91 1.84
C PRO A 22 -10.43 3.19 0.74
N PRO A 23 -9.38 2.36 0.61
CA PRO A 23 -8.50 2.41 -0.55
C PRO A 23 -9.28 2.17 -1.85
N ASP A 24 -8.83 2.76 -2.96
CA ASP A 24 -9.40 2.50 -4.27
C ASP A 24 -8.85 1.17 -4.80
N LEU A 25 -9.70 0.15 -4.78
CA LEU A 25 -9.38 -1.20 -5.25
C LEU A 25 -10.14 -1.54 -6.54
N SER A 26 -10.60 -0.54 -7.30
CA SER A 26 -11.51 -0.74 -8.44
C SER A 26 -10.86 -1.31 -9.71
N SER A 27 -9.53 -1.27 -9.81
CA SER A 27 -8.72 -1.84 -10.89
C SER A 27 -7.38 -2.36 -10.34
N PRO A 28 -6.65 -3.23 -11.07
CA PRO A 28 -5.31 -3.65 -10.67
C PRO A 28 -4.36 -2.47 -10.40
N ARG A 29 -4.37 -1.45 -11.28
CA ARG A 29 -3.56 -0.24 -11.10
C ARG A 29 -3.94 0.50 -9.83
N LYS A 30 -5.24 0.74 -9.61
CA LYS A 30 -5.74 1.45 -8.43
C LYS A 30 -5.39 0.72 -7.13
N ALA A 31 -5.54 -0.60 -7.11
CA ALA A 31 -5.22 -1.41 -5.94
C ALA A 31 -3.73 -1.31 -5.57
N LEU A 32 -2.82 -1.49 -6.54
CA LEU A 32 -1.39 -1.39 -6.29
C LEU A 32 -0.97 0.03 -5.88
N THR A 33 -1.47 1.05 -6.57
CA THR A 33 -1.18 2.46 -6.24
C THR A 33 -1.70 2.84 -4.85
N SER A 34 -2.91 2.39 -4.49
CA SER A 34 -3.47 2.65 -3.15
C SER A 34 -2.64 1.99 -2.07
N PHE A 35 -2.23 0.73 -2.26
CA PHE A 35 -1.37 0.01 -1.33
C PHE A 35 -0.03 0.74 -1.14
N ASP A 36 0.68 1.03 -2.23
CA ASP A 36 1.99 1.70 -2.18
C ASP A 36 1.91 3.08 -1.50
N THR A 37 0.88 3.86 -1.85
CA THR A 37 0.65 5.19 -1.26
C THR A 37 0.44 5.12 0.25
N LEU A 38 -0.42 4.20 0.72
CA LEU A 38 -0.72 4.06 2.15
C LEU A 38 0.52 3.64 2.95
N VAL A 39 1.26 2.66 2.43
CA VAL A 39 2.45 2.12 3.11
C VAL A 39 3.60 3.12 3.09
N SER A 40 3.80 3.83 1.98
CA SER A 40 4.81 4.88 1.86
C SER A 40 4.55 6.02 2.86
N GLN A 41 3.29 6.48 2.98
CA GLN A 41 2.91 7.48 3.98
C GLN A 41 3.14 7.00 5.42
N ALA A 42 2.80 5.75 5.72
CA ALA A 42 2.99 5.18 7.05
C ALA A 42 4.49 5.11 7.41
N ASN A 43 5.32 4.64 6.48
CA ASN A 43 6.76 4.53 6.67
C ASN A 43 7.45 5.89 6.76
N GLN A 44 6.98 6.89 6.01
CA GLN A 44 7.48 8.26 6.13
C GLN A 44 7.21 8.79 7.54
N GLN A 45 5.98 8.68 8.04
CA GLN A 45 5.64 9.12 9.39
C GLN A 45 6.39 8.33 10.48
N LEU A 46 6.63 7.04 10.26
CA LEU A 46 7.44 6.24 11.17
C LEU A 46 8.90 6.70 11.18
N THR A 47 9.45 7.05 10.01
CA THR A 47 10.80 7.64 9.90
C THR A 47 10.89 8.96 10.64
N GLU A 48 9.90 9.84 10.50
CA GLU A 48 9.82 11.11 11.25
C GLU A 48 9.83 10.89 12.78
N ILE A 49 9.16 9.84 13.28
CA ILE A 49 9.19 9.47 14.70
C ILE A 49 10.56 8.95 15.14
N ILE A 50 11.23 8.19 14.29
CA ILE A 50 12.58 7.65 14.56
C ILE A 50 13.61 8.79 14.62
N GLU A 51 13.51 9.75 13.70
CA GLU A 51 14.41 10.90 13.62
C GLU A 51 14.16 11.93 14.73
N ASP A 52 12.90 12.15 15.11
CA ASP A 52 12.51 13.04 16.21
C ASP A 52 11.53 12.34 17.17
N PRO A 53 12.04 11.82 18.32
CA PRO A 53 11.20 11.18 19.33
C PRO A 53 10.08 12.07 19.89
N ALA A 54 10.16 13.41 19.75
CA ALA A 54 9.06 14.30 20.14
C ALA A 54 7.80 14.10 19.26
N GLN A 55 7.96 13.59 18.04
CA GLN A 55 6.85 13.21 17.17
C GLN A 55 6.14 11.93 17.62
N ASN A 56 6.68 11.19 18.60
CA ASN A 56 6.10 9.95 19.11
C ASN A 56 4.87 10.20 20.03
N THR A 57 3.87 10.90 19.51
CA THR A 57 2.60 11.18 20.18
C THR A 57 1.58 10.06 19.92
N GLU A 58 0.59 9.90 20.80
CA GLU A 58 -0.50 8.94 20.57
C GLU A 58 -1.22 9.21 19.24
N GLN A 59 -1.42 10.49 18.90
CA GLN A 59 -2.08 10.88 17.67
C GLN A 59 -1.29 10.43 16.43
N ASN A 60 0.03 10.59 16.42
CA ASN A 60 0.86 10.16 15.29
C ASN A 60 0.93 8.63 15.20
N ARG A 61 1.04 7.92 16.34
CA ARG A 61 0.90 6.46 16.36
C ARG A 61 -0.41 5.99 15.74
N GLN A 62 -1.53 6.57 16.17
CA GLN A 62 -2.86 6.21 15.66
C GLN A 62 -3.00 6.46 14.15
N ARG A 63 -2.40 7.54 13.63
CA ARG A 63 -2.37 7.82 12.19
C ARG A 63 -1.59 6.75 11.42
N ILE A 64 -0.40 6.39 11.89
CA ILE A 64 0.43 5.33 11.29
C ILE A 64 -0.33 3.99 11.29
N TYR A 65 -0.91 3.62 12.44
CA TYR A 65 -1.72 2.40 12.54
C TYR A 65 -2.91 2.42 11.58
N ALA A 66 -3.61 3.54 11.45
CA ALA A 66 -4.75 3.64 10.53
C ALA A 66 -4.32 3.49 9.05
N LEU A 67 -3.13 3.95 8.68
CA LEU A 67 -2.59 3.77 7.32
C LEU A 67 -2.28 2.29 7.04
N PHE A 68 -1.60 1.60 7.96
CA PHE A 68 -1.34 0.17 7.82
C PHE A 68 -2.63 -0.65 7.84
N ASP A 69 -3.57 -0.35 8.74
CA ASP A 69 -4.87 -1.02 8.80
C ASP A 69 -5.65 -0.88 7.49
N LYS A 70 -5.65 0.32 6.88
CA LYS A 70 -6.22 0.52 5.54
C LYS A 70 -5.52 -0.30 4.47
N ALA A 71 -4.19 -0.38 4.50
CA ALA A 71 -3.42 -1.15 3.53
C ALA A 71 -3.77 -2.66 3.58
N THR A 72 -4.22 -3.17 4.73
CA THR A 72 -4.66 -4.57 4.86
C THR A 72 -5.87 -4.91 3.96
N GLN A 73 -6.67 -3.91 3.58
CA GLN A 73 -7.81 -4.13 2.69
C GLN A 73 -7.39 -4.50 1.27
N ALA A 74 -6.11 -4.34 0.90
CA ALA A 74 -5.60 -4.82 -0.37
C ALA A 74 -5.45 -6.35 -0.43
N PHE A 75 -5.66 -7.09 0.67
CA PHE A 75 -5.43 -8.55 0.73
C PHE A 75 -6.74 -9.33 0.87
N ASP A 76 -6.79 -10.50 0.22
CA ASP A 76 -7.82 -11.51 0.42
C ASP A 76 -7.45 -12.40 1.61
N LEU A 77 -8.08 -12.12 2.75
CA LEU A 77 -7.85 -12.85 4.00
C LEU A 77 -8.96 -13.88 4.27
N SER A 78 -9.78 -14.21 3.28
CA SER A 78 -10.97 -15.08 3.47
C SER A 78 -10.62 -16.52 3.90
N LYS A 79 -9.39 -16.96 3.66
CA LYS A 79 -8.86 -18.27 4.11
C LYS A 79 -8.08 -18.21 5.42
N VAL A 80 -7.89 -17.03 5.98
CA VAL A 80 -7.18 -16.85 7.25
C VAL A 80 -8.16 -17.02 8.41
N PRO A 81 -7.86 -17.86 9.43
CA PRO A 81 -8.70 -17.98 10.61
C PRO A 81 -8.87 -16.64 11.33
N GLU A 82 -10.09 -16.31 11.75
CA GLU A 82 -10.42 -15.03 12.42
C GLU A 82 -9.49 -14.71 13.60
N SER A 83 -9.15 -15.72 14.42
CA SER A 83 -8.25 -15.57 15.57
C SER A 83 -6.83 -15.11 15.22
N SER A 84 -6.42 -15.24 13.97
CA SER A 84 -5.10 -14.85 13.45
C SER A 84 -5.16 -13.74 12.41
N GLN A 85 -6.36 -13.31 12.00
CA GLN A 85 -6.55 -12.48 10.82
C GLN A 85 -5.86 -11.12 10.95
N THR A 86 -6.01 -10.44 12.08
CA THR A 86 -5.35 -9.15 12.33
C THR A 86 -3.82 -9.25 12.24
N ARG A 87 -3.22 -10.30 12.81
CA ARG A 87 -1.77 -10.52 12.76
C ARG A 87 -1.33 -10.76 11.32
N VAL A 88 -1.97 -11.69 10.62
CA VAL A 88 -1.63 -12.02 9.22
C VAL A 88 -1.84 -10.83 8.30
N ALA A 89 -2.86 -10.00 8.54
CA ALA A 89 -3.14 -8.80 7.77
C ALA A 89 -1.97 -7.81 7.81
N ILE A 90 -1.49 -7.47 9.02
CA ILE A 90 -0.37 -6.54 9.20
C ILE A 90 0.95 -7.16 8.70
N GLU A 91 1.21 -8.43 8.99
CA GLU A 91 2.38 -9.14 8.46
C GLU A 91 2.39 -9.14 6.92
N SER A 92 1.22 -9.30 6.29
CA SER A 92 1.10 -9.28 4.83
C SER A 92 1.48 -7.92 4.24
N VAL A 93 1.08 -6.82 4.90
CA VAL A 93 1.46 -5.46 4.49
C VAL A 93 2.98 -5.30 4.52
N MET A 94 3.63 -5.69 5.62
CA MET A 94 5.08 -5.55 5.77
C MET A 94 5.84 -6.41 4.77
N LEU A 95 5.49 -7.69 4.64
CA LEU A 95 6.12 -8.60 3.70
C LEU A 95 5.95 -8.14 2.25
N MET A 96 4.72 -7.74 1.87
CA MET A 96 4.45 -7.25 0.52
C MET A 96 5.27 -6.00 0.20
N LYS A 97 5.38 -5.05 1.13
CA LYS A 97 6.25 -3.87 0.97
C LYS A 97 7.68 -4.27 0.69
N GLU A 98 8.25 -5.16 1.50
CA GLU A 98 9.64 -5.59 1.34
C GLU A 98 9.88 -6.36 0.03
N ILE A 99 8.88 -7.13 -0.43
CA ILE A 99 8.93 -7.85 -1.71
C ILE A 99 8.89 -6.85 -2.88
N LEU A 100 7.91 -5.96 -2.91
CA LEU A 100 7.75 -5.01 -4.02
C LEU A 100 8.93 -4.03 -4.12
N ASP A 101 9.48 -3.60 -2.99
CA ASP A 101 10.65 -2.71 -2.94
C ASP A 101 11.95 -3.39 -3.43
N ARG A 102 11.97 -4.72 -3.59
CA ARG A 102 13.12 -5.49 -4.11
C ARG A 102 12.85 -6.18 -5.44
N ALA A 103 11.60 -6.29 -5.84
CA ALA A 103 11.21 -6.77 -7.16
C ALA A 103 11.62 -5.75 -8.24
N PRO A 104 11.80 -6.19 -9.51
CA PRO A 104 11.98 -5.26 -10.62
C PRO A 104 10.86 -4.20 -10.64
N PRO A 105 11.20 -2.90 -10.85
CA PRO A 105 10.19 -1.85 -10.90
C PRO A 105 9.13 -2.13 -11.96
N THR A 106 7.86 -2.09 -11.55
CA THR A 106 6.74 -2.25 -12.48
C THR A 106 6.37 -0.88 -13.06
N ASP A 107 6.37 -0.76 -14.39
CA ASP A 107 5.84 0.43 -15.06
C ASP A 107 4.32 0.52 -14.84
N LEU A 108 3.89 1.51 -14.05
CA LEU A 108 2.48 1.75 -13.72
C LEU A 108 1.60 1.92 -14.97
N SER A 109 2.16 2.42 -16.08
CA SER A 109 1.44 2.61 -17.33
C SER A 109 1.03 1.30 -17.99
N LEU A 110 1.75 0.21 -17.71
CA LEU A 110 1.48 -1.14 -18.22
C LEU A 110 0.49 -1.90 -17.33
N ILE A 111 0.23 -1.43 -16.11
CA ILE A 111 -0.75 -2.05 -15.22
C ILE A 111 -2.17 -1.74 -15.72
N PRO A 112 -3.06 -2.75 -15.86
CA PRO A 112 -4.44 -2.52 -16.27
C PRO A 112 -5.19 -1.59 -15.32
N ASP A 113 -5.81 -0.55 -15.89
CA ASP A 113 -6.66 0.40 -15.16
C ASP A 113 -8.12 0.32 -15.63
N ASN A 114 -8.61 -0.91 -15.64
CA ASN A 114 -9.99 -1.23 -15.91
C ASN A 114 -10.41 -2.41 -15.01
N ASN A 115 -11.72 -2.61 -14.90
CA ASN A 115 -12.30 -3.61 -14.02
C ASN A 115 -12.80 -4.86 -14.78
N THR A 116 -12.33 -5.10 -16.01
CA THR A 116 -12.83 -6.20 -16.85
C THR A 116 -12.08 -7.50 -16.62
N LEU A 117 -10.85 -7.43 -16.12
CA LEU A 117 -10.02 -8.59 -15.82
C LEU A 117 -10.52 -9.30 -14.57
N THR A 118 -10.58 -10.62 -14.58
CA THR A 118 -10.86 -11.40 -13.36
C THR A 118 -9.60 -11.57 -12.50
N ARG A 119 -8.43 -11.49 -13.13
CA ARG A 119 -7.11 -11.72 -12.54
C ARG A 119 -6.05 -10.91 -13.28
N TRP A 120 -5.09 -10.38 -12.55
CA TRP A 120 -3.88 -9.78 -13.09
C TRP A 120 -2.69 -10.19 -12.22
N GLN A 121 -1.57 -10.50 -12.88
CA GLN A 121 -0.32 -10.90 -12.23
C GLN A 121 0.69 -9.76 -12.34
N ILE A 122 1.39 -9.47 -11.24
CA ILE A 122 2.49 -8.51 -11.25
C ILE A 122 3.64 -9.10 -12.09
N PRO A 123 4.18 -8.36 -13.08
CA PRO A 123 5.25 -8.85 -13.95
C PRO A 123 6.43 -9.44 -13.16
N ASP A 124 7.01 -10.52 -13.70
CA ASP A 124 8.18 -11.21 -13.13
C ASP A 124 8.03 -11.74 -11.70
N THR A 125 6.79 -11.85 -11.19
CA THR A 125 6.50 -12.40 -9.86
C THR A 125 5.33 -13.39 -9.89
N GLY A 126 5.15 -14.17 -8.83
CA GLY A 126 3.94 -14.97 -8.61
C GLY A 126 2.79 -14.21 -7.91
N LEU A 127 2.93 -12.89 -7.72
CA LEU A 127 1.96 -12.08 -6.99
C LEU A 127 0.77 -11.73 -7.89
N GLU A 128 -0.45 -11.92 -7.40
CA GLU A 128 -1.66 -11.78 -8.20
C GLU A 128 -2.72 -10.94 -7.50
N LEU A 129 -3.34 -10.04 -8.26
CA LEU A 129 -4.57 -9.35 -7.91
C LEU A 129 -5.76 -10.07 -8.56
N ILE A 130 -6.72 -10.49 -7.75
CA ILE A 130 -7.95 -11.15 -8.20
C ILE A 130 -9.14 -10.24 -7.92
N LYS A 131 -10.07 -10.17 -8.88
CA LYS A 131 -11.34 -9.49 -8.71
C LYS A 131 -12.27 -10.31 -7.81
N GLN A 132 -12.64 -9.73 -6.68
CA GLN A 132 -13.51 -10.31 -5.66
C GLN A 132 -15.00 -10.15 -6.05
N PRO A 133 -15.93 -10.86 -5.38
CA PRO A 133 -17.37 -10.75 -5.67
C PRO A 133 -17.93 -9.34 -5.49
N ASP A 134 -17.34 -8.52 -4.63
CA ASP A 134 -17.68 -7.11 -4.44
C ASP A 134 -17.13 -6.18 -5.55
N GLY A 135 -16.43 -6.76 -6.53
CA GLY A 135 -15.84 -6.06 -7.67
C GLY A 135 -14.45 -5.47 -7.42
N GLN A 136 -13.91 -5.59 -6.20
CA GLN A 136 -12.61 -5.04 -5.83
C GLN A 136 -11.46 -6.00 -6.18
N TYR A 137 -10.29 -5.47 -6.51
CA TYR A 137 -9.07 -6.23 -6.73
C TYR A 137 -8.28 -6.34 -5.44
N ARG A 138 -7.95 -7.57 -5.03
CA ARG A 138 -7.15 -7.86 -3.84
C ARG A 138 -6.06 -8.87 -4.16
N PHE A 139 -4.94 -8.77 -3.45
CA PHE A 139 -3.90 -9.77 -3.46
C PHE A 139 -4.50 -11.10 -3.05
N SER A 140 -4.34 -12.11 -3.90
CA SER A 140 -5.04 -13.38 -3.79
C SER A 140 -4.71 -14.12 -2.49
N GLU A 141 -5.57 -15.07 -2.10
CA GLU A 141 -5.29 -16.03 -1.02
C GLU A 141 -3.95 -16.75 -1.23
N GLN A 142 -3.62 -17.09 -2.47
CA GLN A 142 -2.37 -17.75 -2.87
C GLN A 142 -1.17 -16.83 -2.60
N THR A 143 -1.29 -15.55 -2.96
CA THR A 143 -0.29 -14.53 -2.67
C THR A 143 -0.09 -14.37 -1.17
N VAL A 144 -1.17 -14.17 -0.39
CA VAL A 144 -1.11 -14.04 1.07
C VAL A 144 -0.41 -15.23 1.72
N HIS A 145 -0.73 -16.46 1.30
CA HIS A 145 -0.10 -17.67 1.80
C HIS A 145 1.40 -17.78 1.42
N GLY A 146 1.79 -17.26 0.25
CA GLY A 146 3.15 -17.29 -0.28
C GLY A 146 4.10 -16.21 0.27
N LEU A 147 3.58 -15.11 0.81
CA LEU A 147 4.35 -13.90 1.12
C LEU A 147 5.63 -14.15 1.91
N TYR A 148 5.58 -14.97 2.95
CA TYR A 148 6.78 -15.22 3.75
C TYR A 148 7.87 -15.95 2.95
N SER A 149 7.49 -16.92 2.11
CA SER A 149 8.43 -17.65 1.25
C SER A 149 9.02 -16.73 0.19
N ASP A 150 8.20 -15.89 -0.44
CA ASP A 150 8.63 -14.93 -1.45
C ASP A 150 9.60 -13.89 -0.85
N TYR A 151 9.29 -13.39 0.35
CA TYR A 151 10.18 -12.50 1.10
C TYR A 151 11.54 -13.13 1.37
N LEU A 152 11.59 -14.41 1.79
CA LEU A 152 12.87 -15.10 2.01
C LEU A 152 13.75 -15.17 0.75
N LEU A 153 13.12 -15.24 -0.43
CA LEU A 153 13.83 -15.25 -1.71
C LEU A 153 14.40 -13.89 -2.07
N VAL A 154 13.75 -12.79 -1.70
CA VAL A 154 14.16 -11.44 -2.13
C VAL A 154 14.86 -10.62 -1.05
N LYS A 155 14.75 -10.94 0.24
CA LYS A 155 15.28 -10.13 1.36
C LYS A 155 16.77 -9.79 1.28
N HIS A 156 17.56 -10.59 0.55
CA HIS A 156 18.99 -10.39 0.37
C HIS A 156 19.34 -9.43 -0.79
N LEU A 157 18.35 -9.10 -1.64
CA LEU A 157 18.49 -8.13 -2.71
C LEU A 157 18.49 -6.70 -2.14
N PRO A 158 19.16 -5.74 -2.82
CA PRO A 158 19.10 -4.35 -2.41
C PRO A 158 17.67 -3.80 -2.56
N SER A 159 17.26 -2.96 -1.60
CA SER A 159 16.03 -2.17 -1.69
C SER A 159 16.20 -1.05 -2.73
N HIS A 160 15.17 -0.83 -3.56
CA HIS A 160 15.15 0.27 -4.53
C HIS A 160 14.95 1.63 -3.85
N SER A 161 14.21 1.69 -2.75
CA SER A 161 14.04 2.92 -1.96
C SER A 161 15.28 3.36 -1.20
N GLY A 162 16.30 2.48 -1.10
CA GLY A 162 17.51 2.75 -0.31
C GLY A 162 17.26 2.75 1.21
N ALA A 163 16.07 2.30 1.65
CA ALA A 163 15.77 2.15 3.06
C ALA A 163 16.75 1.15 3.69
N SER A 164 17.49 1.58 4.71
CA SER A 164 18.38 0.66 5.47
C SER A 164 17.60 -0.27 6.39
N LEU A 165 16.35 0.09 6.71
CA LEU A 165 15.48 -0.63 7.61
C LEU A 165 14.58 -1.59 6.85
N ASP A 166 14.67 -2.88 7.21
CA ASP A 166 13.68 -3.89 6.86
C ASP A 166 12.53 -3.80 7.87
N TYR A 167 11.40 -3.22 7.46
CA TYR A 167 10.27 -2.96 8.37
C TYR A 167 9.55 -4.23 8.83
N TYR A 168 9.81 -5.37 8.18
CA TYR A 168 9.31 -6.65 8.68
C TYR A 168 10.18 -7.20 9.83
N GLN A 169 11.46 -6.83 9.88
CA GLN A 169 12.40 -7.28 10.92
C GLN A 169 12.50 -6.33 12.13
N TYR A 170 11.99 -5.10 12.01
CA TYR A 170 11.99 -4.08 13.07
C TYR A 170 10.77 -4.20 13.99
#